data_AF-A0A8H5MM49-F1
#
_entry.id   AF-A0A8H5MM49-F1
#
_cell.length_a   1.000
_cell.length_b   1.000
_cell.length_c   1.000
_cell.angle_alpha   90.00
_cell.angle_beta   90.00
_cell.angle_gamma   90.00
#
_symmetry.space_group_name_H-M   'P 1'
#
loop_
_entity.id
_entity.type
_entity.pdbx_description
1 polymer ?
#
loop_
_entity_poly.entity_id
_entity_poly.type
_entity_poly.pdbx_seq_one_letter_code
_entity_poly.pdbx_strand_id
1 'polypeptide(L)'
;MTQSSTLEWFGATTVRLRTRGVTIFLDTWLERPSVLKTYLPVDDVQEADYIFISHAHFDHLPGADRIAIKTGAIVIANNEAINLLRETGVPEHQLLPVQGGERIPLFTREIWNKANADPSLLCPAPPGAPRRPLDELAAFSVDVWPSVHYMMPTDHPEVIDTATVYKGSASPYSCTLDITIGMKYGLLKIGELMPPEKLTPGHSSFIEYVADRKRNVFSHSDGGQLMFNFVIGEKALLWSAHLGGDEGILRDLQPKPDIAIMAIAGRANLNGRPFDGSAAEFAALKVG
;
A
#
# COMPACT_ATOMS: atom_id res chain seq x y z
N MET A 1 -20.82 -11.74 20.10
CA MET A 1 -19.56 -11.25 20.71
C MET A 1 -18.98 -10.24 19.75
N THR A 2 -18.77 -8.99 20.16
CA THR A 2 -18.06 -8.01 19.33
C THR A 2 -16.63 -8.51 19.15
N GLN A 3 -16.26 -8.96 17.94
CA GLN A 3 -14.86 -9.30 17.65
C GLN A 3 -14.00 -8.07 17.94
N SER A 4 -13.00 -8.22 18.80
CA SER A 4 -12.05 -7.16 19.11
C SER A 4 -11.33 -6.72 17.85
N SER A 5 -11.17 -5.41 17.67
CA SER A 5 -10.33 -4.92 16.57
C SER A 5 -8.85 -5.15 16.89
N THR A 6 -8.08 -5.61 15.91
CA THR A 6 -6.64 -5.91 16.08
C THR A 6 -5.84 -5.34 14.92
N LEU A 7 -4.59 -4.99 15.22
CA LEU A 7 -3.60 -4.53 14.27
C LEU A 7 -2.33 -5.36 14.46
N GLU A 8 -1.88 -6.02 13.40
CA GLU A 8 -0.69 -6.87 13.42
C GLU A 8 0.30 -6.34 12.39
N TRP A 9 1.56 -6.13 12.78
CA TRP A 9 2.60 -5.59 11.90
C TRP A 9 3.61 -6.69 11.53
N PHE A 10 3.85 -6.87 10.22
CA PHE A 10 4.73 -7.91 9.69
C PHE A 10 6.03 -7.36 9.09
N GLY A 11 6.28 -6.06 9.23
CA GLY A 11 7.47 -5.36 8.74
C GLY A 11 7.17 -4.39 7.59
N ALA A 12 8.05 -3.40 7.43
CA ALA A 12 7.87 -2.28 6.50
C ALA A 12 6.45 -1.69 6.65
N THR A 13 5.67 -1.69 5.57
CA THR A 13 4.30 -1.16 5.54
C THR A 13 3.23 -2.23 5.64
N THR A 14 3.61 -3.51 5.76
CA THR A 14 2.68 -4.64 5.75
C THR A 14 1.99 -4.81 7.11
N VAL A 15 0.69 -4.56 7.12
CA VAL A 15 -0.14 -4.59 8.33
C VAL A 15 -1.42 -5.38 8.07
N ARG A 16 -1.84 -6.21 9.03
CA ARG A 16 -3.18 -6.81 9.02
C ARG A 16 -4.08 -6.10 10.02
N LEU A 17 -5.19 -5.55 9.51
CA LEU A 17 -6.26 -4.95 10.29
C LEU A 17 -7.45 -5.91 10.34
N ARG A 18 -7.92 -6.22 11.54
CA ARG A 18 -9.20 -6.91 11.73
C ARG A 18 -10.14 -6.01 12.47
N THR A 19 -11.30 -5.73 11.89
CA THR A 19 -12.32 -4.90 12.53
C THR A 19 -13.68 -5.18 11.92
N ARG A 20 -14.75 -5.06 12.72
CA ARG A 20 -16.15 -5.24 12.27
C ARG A 20 -16.41 -6.52 11.46
N GLY A 21 -15.67 -7.60 11.75
CA GLY A 21 -15.80 -8.88 11.03
C GLY A 21 -15.19 -8.89 9.61
N VAL A 22 -14.32 -7.93 9.30
CA VAL A 22 -13.57 -7.82 8.04
C VAL A 22 -12.08 -7.94 8.33
N THR A 23 -11.38 -8.71 7.50
CA THR A 23 -9.92 -8.90 7.55
C THR A 23 -9.25 -8.20 6.39
N ILE A 24 -8.33 -7.29 6.67
CA ILE A 24 -7.70 -6.43 5.69
C ILE A 24 -6.18 -6.57 5.77
N PHE A 25 -5.52 -6.75 4.64
CA PHE A 25 -4.08 -6.52 4.50
C PHE A 25 -3.83 -5.13 3.88
N LEU A 26 -2.91 -4.38 4.48
CA LEU A 26 -2.41 -3.09 4.00
C LEU A 26 -0.98 -3.33 3.53
N ASP A 27 -0.73 -3.26 2.22
CA ASP A 27 0.40 -3.88 1.53
C ASP A 27 0.57 -5.38 1.88
N THR A 28 1.44 -6.09 1.16
CA THR A 28 1.56 -7.55 1.31
C THR A 28 2.98 -8.09 1.25
N TRP A 29 4.02 -7.29 1.49
CA TRP A 29 5.42 -7.71 1.45
C TRP A 29 5.82 -8.73 2.53
N LEU A 30 5.25 -9.93 2.41
CA LEU A 30 5.39 -11.10 3.27
C LEU A 30 6.44 -12.07 2.70
N GLU A 31 6.59 -12.11 1.37
CA GLU A 31 7.73 -12.74 0.72
C GLU A 31 8.85 -11.69 0.63
N ARG A 32 9.91 -11.88 1.40
CA ARG A 32 10.99 -10.89 1.61
C ARG A 32 12.35 -11.50 1.26
N PRO A 33 13.39 -10.69 0.99
CA PRO A 33 14.76 -11.18 0.92
C PRO A 33 15.10 -12.08 2.10
N SER A 34 15.73 -13.22 1.83
CA SER A 34 16.00 -14.30 2.79
C SER A 34 16.81 -13.88 4.03
N VAL A 35 17.57 -12.78 3.94
CA VAL A 35 18.29 -12.20 5.09
C VAL A 35 17.38 -11.46 6.07
N LEU A 36 16.19 -11.05 5.64
CA LEU A 36 15.22 -10.38 6.48
C LEU A 36 14.36 -11.38 7.22
N LYS A 37 13.97 -11.02 8.45
CA LYS A 37 13.06 -11.85 9.24
C LYS A 37 11.67 -11.89 8.63
N THR A 38 11.16 -13.10 8.40
CA THR A 38 9.77 -13.37 8.04
C THR A 38 8.95 -13.59 9.31
N TYR A 39 7.90 -12.79 9.51
CA TYR A 39 7.00 -12.90 10.67
C TYR A 39 5.73 -13.70 10.35
N LEU A 40 5.30 -13.67 9.09
CA LEU A 40 4.18 -14.44 8.57
C LEU A 40 4.52 -14.87 7.14
N PRO A 41 4.76 -16.17 6.89
CA PRO A 41 4.90 -16.67 5.53
C PRO A 41 3.60 -16.42 4.76
N VAL A 42 3.70 -15.96 3.51
CA VAL A 42 2.53 -15.67 2.67
C VAL A 42 1.63 -16.90 2.47
N ASP A 43 2.21 -18.11 2.41
CA ASP A 43 1.46 -19.37 2.31
C ASP A 43 0.65 -19.69 3.57
N ASP A 44 1.00 -19.12 4.72
CA ASP A 44 0.31 -19.34 5.98
C ASP A 44 -0.90 -18.42 6.15
N VAL A 45 -1.09 -17.43 5.27
CA VAL A 45 -2.27 -16.55 5.28
C VAL A 45 -3.50 -17.37 4.92
N GLN A 46 -4.38 -17.63 5.89
CA GLN A 46 -5.62 -18.40 5.68
C GLN A 46 -6.85 -17.54 5.44
N GLU A 47 -6.79 -16.25 5.80
CA GLU A 47 -7.93 -15.35 5.79
C GLU A 47 -7.52 -13.93 5.43
N ALA A 48 -8.21 -13.40 4.43
CA ALA A 48 -8.23 -12.00 4.02
C ALA A 48 -9.54 -11.76 3.27
N ASP A 49 -10.20 -10.64 3.52
CA ASP A 49 -11.39 -10.21 2.77
C ASP A 49 -11.02 -9.11 1.78
N TYR A 50 -10.07 -8.24 2.17
CA TYR A 50 -9.56 -7.17 1.32
C TYR A 50 -8.04 -7.05 1.42
N ILE A 51 -7.44 -6.60 0.33
CA ILE A 51 -6.03 -6.24 0.23
C ILE A 51 -5.98 -4.82 -0.34
N PHE A 52 -5.35 -3.89 0.37
CA PHE A 52 -5.11 -2.53 -0.10
C PHE A 52 -3.63 -2.37 -0.40
N ILE A 53 -3.30 -2.05 -1.64
CA ILE A 53 -1.91 -1.82 -2.05
C ILE A 53 -1.72 -0.32 -2.25
N SER A 54 -0.71 0.22 -1.59
CA SER A 54 -0.36 1.64 -1.70
C SER A 54 0.18 2.00 -3.08
N HIS A 55 1.06 1.16 -3.62
CA HIS A 55 1.65 1.26 -4.97
C HIS A 55 2.42 -0.01 -5.34
N ALA A 56 2.90 -0.10 -6.59
CA ALA A 56 3.37 -1.35 -7.19
C ALA A 56 4.84 -1.73 -6.92
N HIS A 57 5.56 -1.06 -6.01
CA HIS A 57 6.97 -1.38 -5.75
C HIS A 57 7.17 -2.71 -5.00
N PHE A 58 8.42 -3.19 -5.02
CA PHE A 58 8.82 -4.53 -4.57
C PHE A 58 8.57 -4.77 -3.08
N ASP A 59 8.52 -3.73 -2.26
CA ASP A 59 8.32 -3.77 -0.82
C ASP A 59 6.85 -3.53 -0.41
N HIS A 60 5.94 -3.53 -1.39
CA HIS A 60 4.51 -3.26 -1.19
C HIS A 60 3.59 -4.33 -1.80
N LEU A 61 3.79 -4.66 -3.08
CA LEU A 61 2.89 -5.53 -3.85
C LEU A 61 3.11 -7.06 -3.71
N PRO A 62 4.34 -7.58 -3.67
CA PRO A 62 4.57 -9.03 -3.74
C PRO A 62 3.78 -9.81 -2.68
N GLY A 63 3.11 -10.89 -3.08
CA GLY A 63 2.27 -11.72 -2.21
C GLY A 63 0.76 -11.47 -2.33
N ALA A 64 0.34 -10.30 -2.84
CA ALA A 64 -1.07 -9.96 -3.02
C ALA A 64 -1.81 -10.94 -3.95
N ASP A 65 -1.14 -11.37 -5.02
CA ASP A 65 -1.64 -12.37 -5.97
C ASP A 65 -2.01 -13.69 -5.28
N ARG A 66 -1.07 -14.23 -4.50
CA ARG A 66 -1.23 -15.50 -3.79
C ARG A 66 -2.30 -15.42 -2.72
N ILE A 67 -2.30 -14.34 -1.94
CA ILE A 67 -3.32 -14.13 -0.90
C ILE A 67 -4.70 -13.98 -1.54
N ALA A 68 -4.84 -13.15 -2.58
CA ALA A 68 -6.10 -12.92 -3.27
C ALA A 68 -6.65 -14.22 -3.86
N ILE A 69 -5.85 -14.97 -4.61
CA ILE A 69 -6.27 -16.25 -5.22
C ILE A 69 -6.69 -17.26 -4.14
N LYS A 70 -5.91 -17.38 -3.06
CA LYS A 70 -6.15 -18.36 -2.01
C LYS A 70 -7.40 -18.05 -1.17
N THR A 71 -7.62 -16.78 -0.87
CA THR A 71 -8.65 -16.35 0.11
C THR A 71 -9.92 -15.80 -0.54
N GLY A 72 -9.87 -15.48 -1.84
CA GLY A 72 -10.94 -14.74 -2.51
C GLY A 72 -11.00 -13.26 -2.10
N ALA A 73 -9.92 -12.71 -1.51
CA ALA A 73 -9.87 -11.30 -1.10
C ALA A 73 -9.97 -10.36 -2.30
N ILE A 74 -10.67 -9.24 -2.13
CA ILE A 74 -10.73 -8.18 -3.14
C ILE A 74 -9.52 -7.28 -2.98
N VAL A 75 -8.76 -7.07 -4.05
CA VAL A 75 -7.61 -6.19 -4.11
C VAL A 75 -8.02 -4.80 -4.60
N ILE A 76 -7.72 -3.78 -3.80
CA ILE A 76 -7.89 -2.37 -4.13
C ILE A 76 -6.49 -1.78 -4.32
N ALA A 77 -6.19 -1.30 -5.52
CA ALA A 77 -4.87 -0.78 -5.85
C ALA A 77 -4.92 0.16 -7.05
N ASN A 78 -3.82 0.85 -7.32
CA ASN A 78 -3.66 1.60 -8.57
C ASN A 78 -3.62 0.68 -9.80
N ASN A 79 -3.75 1.27 -10.99
CA ASN A 79 -3.80 0.49 -12.23
C ASN A 79 -2.52 -0.31 -12.52
N GLU A 80 -1.34 0.17 -12.12
CA GLU A 80 -0.08 -0.57 -12.33
C GLU A 80 -0.10 -1.90 -11.55
N ALA A 81 -0.43 -1.84 -10.26
CA ALA A 81 -0.55 -3.02 -9.42
C ALA A 81 -1.66 -3.96 -9.92
N ILE A 82 -2.84 -3.43 -10.26
CA ILE A 82 -3.96 -4.24 -10.78
C ILE A 82 -3.58 -4.96 -12.08
N ASN A 83 -2.88 -4.30 -12.99
CA ASN A 83 -2.45 -4.93 -14.25
C ASN A 83 -1.49 -6.09 -14.01
N LEU A 84 -0.51 -5.91 -13.12
CA LEU A 84 0.41 -6.99 -12.74
C LEU A 84 -0.33 -8.18 -12.11
N LEU A 85 -1.27 -7.91 -11.20
CA LEU A 85 -2.05 -8.97 -10.54
C LEU A 85 -3.00 -9.69 -11.51
N ARG A 86 -3.51 -8.99 -12.53
CA ARG A 86 -4.26 -9.61 -13.61
C ARG A 86 -3.41 -10.60 -14.40
N GLU A 87 -2.17 -10.22 -14.71
CA GLU A 87 -1.21 -11.07 -15.43
C GLU A 87 -0.82 -12.32 -14.64
N THR A 88 -0.88 -12.27 -13.31
CA THR A 88 -0.59 -13.42 -12.43
C THR A 88 -1.80 -14.33 -12.24
N GLY A 89 -2.95 -13.99 -12.84
CA GLY A 89 -4.16 -14.82 -12.82
C GLY A 89 -5.10 -14.52 -11.66
N VAL A 90 -4.96 -13.38 -10.96
CA VAL A 90 -5.99 -12.96 -10.00
C VAL A 90 -7.30 -12.71 -10.76
N PRO A 91 -8.43 -13.33 -10.35
CA PRO A 91 -9.72 -13.16 -11.03
C PRO A 91 -10.17 -11.70 -11.12
N GLU A 92 -10.70 -11.30 -12.27
CA GLU A 92 -11.09 -9.90 -12.53
C GLU A 92 -12.07 -9.32 -11.49
N HIS A 93 -13.00 -10.14 -10.99
CA HIS A 93 -13.97 -9.72 -9.98
C HIS A 93 -13.36 -9.41 -8.60
N GLN A 94 -12.10 -9.80 -8.38
CA GLN A 94 -11.32 -9.47 -7.19
C GLN A 94 -10.47 -8.21 -7.39
N LEU A 95 -10.41 -7.62 -8.59
CA LEU A 95 -9.51 -6.50 -8.91
C LEU A 95 -10.29 -5.20 -9.02
N LEU A 96 -10.08 -4.27 -8.07
CA LEU A 96 -10.69 -2.95 -8.04
C LEU A 96 -9.63 -1.85 -8.26
N PRO A 97 -9.45 -1.37 -9.50
CA PRO A 97 -8.54 -0.26 -9.78
C PRO A 97 -9.10 1.06 -9.24
N VAL A 98 -8.24 1.82 -8.58
CA VAL A 98 -8.53 3.14 -7.99
C VAL A 98 -7.44 4.15 -8.34
N GLN A 99 -7.76 5.45 -8.26
CA GLN A 99 -6.84 6.55 -8.57
C GLN A 99 -6.77 7.61 -7.46
N GLY A 100 -7.65 7.51 -6.45
CA GLY A 100 -7.88 8.55 -5.47
C GLY A 100 -9.13 9.38 -5.82
N GLY A 101 -10.03 9.49 -4.85
CA GLY A 101 -11.36 10.08 -5.00
C GLY A 101 -12.50 9.07 -4.78
N GLU A 102 -12.19 7.78 -4.72
CA GLU A 102 -13.19 6.73 -4.49
C GLU A 102 -13.60 6.63 -3.02
N ARG A 103 -14.90 6.40 -2.79
CA ARG A 103 -15.44 5.97 -1.50
C ARG A 103 -16.03 4.57 -1.67
N ILE A 104 -15.41 3.59 -1.02
CA ILE A 104 -15.68 2.16 -1.27
C ILE A 104 -16.34 1.54 -0.03
N PRO A 105 -17.53 0.95 -0.15
CA PRO A 105 -18.13 0.15 0.91
C PRO A 105 -17.42 -1.20 1.06
N LEU A 106 -17.15 -1.59 2.30
CA LEU A 106 -16.51 -2.86 2.65
C LEU A 106 -17.51 -3.74 3.38
N PHE A 107 -17.58 -5.01 2.99
CA PHE A 107 -18.57 -5.97 3.43
C PHE A 107 -17.89 -7.17 4.09
N THR A 108 -18.57 -7.80 5.05
CA THR A 108 -18.09 -9.07 5.58
C THR A 108 -18.27 -10.19 4.54
N ARG A 109 -17.51 -11.28 4.69
CA ARG A 109 -17.69 -12.48 3.87
C ARG A 109 -19.12 -13.02 3.92
N GLU A 110 -19.76 -12.93 5.09
CA GLU A 110 -21.14 -13.36 5.29
C GLU A 110 -22.12 -12.55 4.44
N ILE A 111 -21.94 -11.23 4.34
CA ILE A 111 -22.79 -10.36 3.51
C ILE A 111 -22.60 -10.68 2.02
N TRP A 112 -21.36 -10.88 1.57
CA TRP A 112 -21.10 -11.35 0.21
C TRP A 112 -21.81 -12.67 -0.11
N ASN A 113 -21.73 -13.65 0.79
CA ASN A 113 -22.40 -14.94 0.62
C ASN A 113 -23.92 -14.80 0.55
N LYS A 114 -24.52 -13.98 1.41
CA LYS A 114 -25.97 -13.71 1.41
C LYS A 114 -26.40 -13.02 0.10
N ALA A 115 -25.69 -11.99 -0.32
CA ALA A 115 -26.02 -11.24 -1.52
C ALA A 115 -25.83 -12.05 -2.81
N ASN A 116 -24.88 -12.98 -2.83
CA ASN A 116 -24.72 -13.93 -3.94
C ASN A 116 -25.85 -14.97 -4.01
N ALA A 117 -26.45 -15.32 -2.87
CA ALA A 117 -27.59 -16.24 -2.79
C ALA A 117 -28.93 -15.57 -3.04
N ASP A 118 -29.06 -14.28 -2.74
CA ASP A 118 -30.28 -13.49 -2.89
C ASP A 118 -30.02 -12.23 -3.72
N PRO A 119 -30.38 -12.23 -5.02
CA PRO A 119 -30.20 -11.08 -5.89
C PRO A 119 -30.92 -9.80 -5.45
N SER A 120 -31.90 -9.87 -4.54
CA SER A 120 -32.56 -8.67 -3.99
C SER A 120 -31.62 -7.84 -3.09
N LEU A 121 -30.54 -8.45 -2.61
CA LEU A 121 -29.52 -7.81 -1.79
C LEU A 121 -28.34 -7.27 -2.61
N LEU A 122 -28.47 -7.20 -3.95
CA LEU A 122 -27.45 -6.67 -4.84
C LEU A 122 -27.82 -5.28 -5.35
N CYS A 123 -26.81 -4.41 -5.47
CA CYS A 123 -26.96 -3.14 -6.17
C CYS A 123 -27.30 -3.37 -7.66
N PRO A 124 -28.16 -2.53 -8.25
CA PRO A 124 -28.34 -2.50 -9.70
C PRO A 124 -27.01 -2.22 -10.41
N ALA A 125 -26.72 -2.96 -11.48
CA ALA A 125 -25.51 -2.77 -12.27
C ALA A 125 -25.77 -3.06 -13.75
N PRO A 126 -24.98 -2.47 -14.68
CA PRO A 126 -25.04 -2.82 -16.10
C PRO A 126 -24.80 -4.32 -16.34
N PRO A 127 -25.32 -4.90 -17.44
CA PRO A 127 -25.02 -6.28 -17.80
C PRO A 127 -23.51 -6.53 -17.88
N GLY A 128 -23.03 -7.56 -17.18
CA GLY A 128 -21.62 -7.94 -17.14
C GLY A 128 -20.76 -7.19 -16.11
N ALA A 129 -21.31 -6.18 -15.42
CA ALA A 129 -20.61 -5.53 -14.31
C ALA A 129 -20.48 -6.47 -13.09
N PRO A 130 -19.41 -6.34 -12.28
CA PRO A 130 -19.28 -7.07 -11.02
C PRO A 130 -20.49 -6.82 -10.12
N ARG A 131 -21.01 -7.89 -9.53
CA ARG A 131 -22.10 -7.82 -8.54
C ARG A 131 -21.55 -7.25 -7.24
N ARG A 132 -22.36 -6.45 -6.55
CA ARG A 132 -22.00 -5.83 -5.27
C ARG A 132 -23.20 -5.85 -4.32
N PRO A 133 -23.04 -6.15 -3.02
CA PRO A 133 -24.12 -6.02 -2.04
C PRO A 133 -24.64 -4.59 -1.97
N LEU A 134 -25.90 -4.43 -1.55
CA LEU A 134 -26.50 -3.14 -1.23
C LEU A 134 -25.61 -2.35 -0.26
N ASP A 135 -25.46 -1.05 -0.53
CA ASP A 135 -24.60 -0.14 0.25
C ASP A 135 -24.94 -0.14 1.75
N GLU A 136 -26.22 -0.26 2.11
CA GLU A 136 -26.64 -0.26 3.52
C GLU A 136 -26.16 -1.49 4.31
N LEU A 137 -25.70 -2.54 3.61
CA LEU A 137 -25.16 -3.76 4.21
C LEU A 137 -23.65 -3.67 4.50
N ALA A 138 -23.01 -2.54 4.16
CA ALA A 138 -21.58 -2.35 4.41
C ALA A 138 -21.26 -2.40 5.91
N ALA A 139 -20.18 -3.09 6.25
CA ALA A 139 -19.64 -3.08 7.60
C ALA A 139 -19.04 -1.71 7.95
N PHE A 140 -18.40 -1.07 6.98
CA PHE A 140 -17.80 0.26 7.01
C PHE A 140 -17.34 0.67 5.60
N SER A 141 -16.75 1.85 5.43
CA SER A 141 -16.22 2.31 4.14
C SER A 141 -14.76 2.73 4.21
N VAL A 142 -14.16 2.96 3.06
CA VAL A 142 -12.81 3.55 2.93
C VAL A 142 -12.85 4.64 1.88
N ASP A 143 -12.23 5.77 2.20
CA ASP A 143 -11.96 6.85 1.26
C ASP A 143 -10.52 6.70 0.74
N VAL A 144 -10.39 6.63 -0.59
CA VAL A 144 -9.10 6.52 -1.27
C VAL A 144 -8.65 7.91 -1.67
N TRP A 145 -7.40 8.25 -1.40
CA TRP A 145 -6.81 9.52 -1.79
C TRP A 145 -5.50 9.30 -2.51
N PRO A 146 -5.16 10.17 -3.49
CA PRO A 146 -3.80 10.17 -4.01
C PRO A 146 -2.85 10.59 -2.88
N SER A 147 -1.65 10.04 -2.92
CA SER A 147 -0.55 10.36 -2.03
C SER A 147 0.71 10.54 -2.87
N VAL A 148 1.82 10.92 -2.24
CA VAL A 148 3.10 11.10 -2.92
C VAL A 148 4.21 10.35 -2.20
N HIS A 149 5.08 9.75 -3.01
CA HIS A 149 6.22 8.99 -2.54
C HIS A 149 7.19 9.89 -1.79
N TYR A 150 7.75 9.39 -0.68
CA TYR A 150 8.85 10.07 0.00
C TYR A 150 10.04 10.24 -0.95
N MET A 151 10.89 11.22 -0.67
CA MET A 151 12.12 11.48 -1.42
C MET A 151 13.32 10.87 -0.69
N MET A 152 14.13 10.07 -1.38
CA MET A 152 15.37 9.54 -0.80
C MET A 152 16.42 10.65 -0.66
N PRO A 153 17.06 10.81 0.52
CA PRO A 153 18.24 11.64 0.66
C PRO A 153 19.38 11.14 -0.22
N THR A 154 20.20 12.05 -0.78
CA THR A 154 21.38 11.68 -1.60
C THR A 154 22.42 10.91 -0.80
N ASP A 155 22.73 11.39 0.41
CA ASP A 155 23.70 10.77 1.31
C ASP A 155 22.96 9.70 2.11
N HIS A 156 22.72 8.53 1.50
CA HIS A 156 21.98 7.42 2.11
C HIS A 156 22.67 7.00 3.41
N PRO A 157 22.15 7.41 4.59
CA PRO A 157 22.84 7.14 5.83
C PRO A 157 22.58 5.69 6.25
N GLU A 158 23.51 5.10 7.00
CA GLU A 158 23.30 3.77 7.59
C GLU A 158 22.10 3.77 8.55
N VAL A 159 21.86 4.90 9.22
CA VAL A 159 20.72 5.12 10.12
C VAL A 159 19.91 6.31 9.61
N ILE A 160 18.62 6.08 9.36
CA ILE A 160 17.67 7.16 9.05
C ILE A 160 17.20 7.76 10.37
N ASP A 161 17.76 8.91 10.74
CA ASP A 161 17.27 9.71 11.86
C ASP A 161 16.17 10.66 11.39
N THR A 162 14.94 10.44 11.88
CA THR A 162 13.76 11.25 11.54
C THR A 162 13.87 12.73 11.93
N ALA A 163 14.79 13.09 12.82
CA ALA A 163 15.07 14.47 13.20
C ALA A 163 16.05 15.18 12.25
N THR A 164 16.66 14.44 11.31
CA THR A 164 17.56 15.03 10.32
C THR A 164 16.81 16.00 9.42
N VAL A 165 17.29 17.24 9.38
CA VAL A 165 16.70 18.30 8.57
C VAL A 165 17.34 18.32 7.19
N TYR A 166 16.53 18.20 6.15
CA TYR A 166 16.93 18.36 4.76
C TYR A 166 16.33 19.64 4.20
N LYS A 167 17.13 20.44 3.50
CA LYS A 167 16.69 21.72 2.88
C LYS A 167 17.10 21.82 1.42
N GLY A 168 16.28 22.51 0.65
CA GLY A 168 16.44 22.69 -0.79
C GLY A 168 16.16 21.39 -1.56
N SER A 169 16.34 21.44 -2.87
CA SER A 169 16.32 20.27 -3.74
C SER A 169 17.59 20.25 -4.59
N ALA A 170 17.99 19.06 -5.06
CA ALA A 170 19.11 18.95 -6.00
C ALA A 170 18.81 19.67 -7.32
N SER A 171 17.53 19.76 -7.69
CA SER A 171 17.02 20.42 -8.89
C SER A 171 15.61 20.98 -8.63
N PRO A 172 15.20 22.09 -9.28
CA PRO A 172 13.81 22.56 -9.22
C PRO A 172 12.80 21.55 -9.82
N TYR A 173 13.30 20.53 -10.52
CA TYR A 173 12.50 19.45 -11.11
C TYR A 173 12.48 18.17 -10.27
N SER A 174 13.11 18.17 -9.08
CA SER A 174 13.10 16.99 -8.20
C SER A 174 11.66 16.61 -7.82
N CYS A 175 11.27 15.37 -8.10
CA CYS A 175 9.92 14.86 -7.90
C CYS A 175 9.86 13.32 -7.83
N THR A 176 8.67 12.74 -7.71
CA THR A 176 8.46 11.29 -7.63
C THR A 176 8.97 10.53 -8.88
N LEU A 177 9.16 11.20 -10.02
CA LEU A 177 9.81 10.60 -11.19
C LEU A 177 11.24 10.13 -10.87
N ASP A 178 11.96 10.85 -10.02
CA ASP A 178 13.31 10.47 -9.60
C ASP A 178 13.31 9.13 -8.83
N ILE A 179 12.24 8.85 -8.08
CA ILE A 179 12.07 7.55 -7.41
C ILE A 179 11.88 6.44 -8.44
N THR A 180 11.00 6.63 -9.42
CA THR A 180 10.80 5.65 -10.50
C THR A 180 12.09 5.40 -11.29
N ILE A 181 12.85 6.46 -11.60
CA ILE A 181 14.16 6.37 -12.26
C ILE A 181 15.15 5.61 -11.36
N GLY A 182 15.24 5.97 -10.08
CA GLY A 182 16.13 5.32 -9.10
C GLY A 182 15.81 3.84 -8.92
N MET A 183 14.52 3.47 -8.90
CA MET A 183 14.07 2.10 -8.87
C MET A 183 14.48 1.34 -10.13
N LYS A 184 14.18 1.88 -11.31
CA LYS A 184 14.42 1.21 -12.60
C LYS A 184 15.89 1.08 -12.96
N TYR A 185 16.65 2.14 -12.74
CA TYR A 185 18.02 2.25 -13.22
C TYR A 185 19.07 2.12 -12.11
N GLY A 186 18.66 2.17 -10.85
CA GLY A 186 19.53 2.01 -9.68
C GLY A 186 19.25 0.72 -8.93
N LEU A 187 18.31 0.77 -7.97
CA LEU A 187 18.12 -0.28 -6.96
C LEU A 187 17.84 -1.66 -7.59
N LEU A 188 16.93 -1.76 -8.56
CA LEU A 188 16.62 -3.04 -9.22
C LEU A 188 17.74 -3.54 -10.15
N LYS A 189 18.76 -2.72 -10.41
CA LYS A 189 19.96 -3.05 -11.18
C LYS A 189 21.20 -3.18 -10.31
N ILE A 190 21.06 -3.22 -8.98
CA ILE A 190 22.21 -3.22 -8.08
C ILE A 190 23.21 -4.35 -8.36
N GLY A 191 22.74 -5.52 -8.82
CA GLY A 191 23.62 -6.64 -9.24
C GLY A 191 24.40 -6.40 -10.53
N GLU A 192 23.93 -5.51 -11.42
CA GLU A 192 24.66 -5.07 -12.62
C GLU A 192 25.64 -3.92 -12.29
N LEU A 193 25.29 -3.08 -11.33
CA LEU A 193 25.99 -1.83 -11.03
C LEU A 193 27.08 -1.98 -9.97
N MET A 194 26.91 -2.89 -9.01
CA MET A 194 27.86 -3.09 -7.94
C MET A 194 28.98 -4.05 -8.37
N PRO A 195 30.26 -3.68 -8.15
CA PRO A 195 31.37 -4.62 -8.32
C PRO A 195 31.18 -5.86 -7.44
N PRO A 196 31.45 -7.08 -7.94
CA PRO A 196 31.24 -8.32 -7.19
C PRO A 196 31.91 -8.32 -5.80
N GLU A 197 33.09 -7.71 -5.68
CA GLU A 197 33.83 -7.59 -4.43
C GLU A 197 33.19 -6.68 -3.37
N LYS A 198 32.19 -5.88 -3.76
CA LYS A 198 31.41 -5.01 -2.85
C LYS A 198 30.04 -5.58 -2.50
N LEU A 199 29.66 -6.73 -3.05
CA LEU A 199 28.38 -7.37 -2.73
C LEU A 199 28.44 -7.94 -1.30
N THR A 200 27.47 -7.54 -0.49
CA THR A 200 27.25 -8.09 0.84
C THR A 200 26.24 -9.24 0.73
N PRO A 201 26.14 -10.13 1.75
CA PRO A 201 25.08 -11.13 1.77
C PRO A 201 23.67 -10.53 1.65
N GLY A 202 23.47 -9.32 2.20
CA GLY A 202 22.21 -8.58 2.05
C GLY A 202 21.93 -8.15 0.61
N HIS A 203 22.95 -7.66 -0.11
CA HIS A 203 22.82 -7.35 -1.54
C HIS A 203 22.50 -8.60 -2.35
N SER A 204 23.21 -9.71 -2.13
CA SER A 204 22.96 -10.97 -2.85
C SER A 204 21.52 -11.47 -2.62
N SER A 205 21.07 -11.48 -1.37
CA SER A 205 19.70 -11.88 -1.02
C SER A 205 18.64 -10.99 -1.66
N PHE A 206 18.87 -9.67 -1.72
CA PHE A 206 17.98 -8.74 -2.40
C PHE A 206 17.99 -8.93 -3.92
N ILE A 207 19.17 -9.14 -4.54
CA ILE A 207 19.30 -9.41 -5.98
C ILE A 207 18.54 -10.68 -6.37
N GLU A 208 18.70 -11.76 -5.61
CA GLU A 208 17.96 -13.01 -5.81
C GLU A 208 16.45 -12.77 -5.72
N TYR A 209 16.01 -12.02 -4.71
CA TYR A 209 14.61 -11.66 -4.52
C TYR A 209 14.03 -10.89 -5.71
N VAL A 210 14.67 -9.81 -6.17
CA VAL A 210 14.15 -9.00 -7.28
C VAL A 210 14.29 -9.69 -8.64
N ALA A 211 15.18 -10.67 -8.78
CA ALA A 211 15.34 -11.45 -10.00
C ALA A 211 14.19 -12.45 -10.22
N ASP A 212 13.59 -12.99 -9.14
CA ASP A 212 12.45 -13.91 -9.24
C ASP A 212 11.13 -13.15 -9.45
N ARG A 213 10.94 -12.61 -10.66
CA ARG A 213 9.72 -11.86 -11.05
C ARG A 213 8.49 -12.73 -11.24
N LYS A 214 8.64 -14.05 -11.24
CA LYS A 214 7.50 -14.98 -11.27
C LYS A 214 6.89 -15.12 -9.88
N ARG A 215 7.73 -15.16 -8.85
CA ARG A 215 7.30 -15.24 -7.45
C ARG A 215 7.03 -13.86 -6.84
N ASN A 216 7.84 -12.87 -7.18
CA ASN A 216 7.80 -11.53 -6.63
C ASN A 216 7.27 -10.55 -7.68
N VAL A 217 5.97 -10.29 -7.60
CA VAL A 217 5.23 -9.45 -8.54
C VAL A 217 5.29 -8.00 -8.10
N PHE A 218 5.92 -7.15 -8.90
CA PHE A 218 6.07 -5.71 -8.66
C PHE A 218 6.43 -4.96 -9.95
N SER A 219 6.49 -3.63 -9.89
CA SER A 219 6.98 -2.75 -10.96
C SER A 219 8.09 -1.84 -10.45
N HIS A 220 8.87 -1.28 -11.37
CA HIS A 220 9.74 -0.14 -11.07
C HIS A 220 8.96 1.18 -11.00
N SER A 221 7.80 1.22 -11.66
CA SER A 221 6.86 2.34 -11.64
C SER A 221 5.97 2.17 -10.43
N ASP A 222 5.80 3.20 -9.61
CA ASP A 222 4.86 3.11 -8.49
C ASP A 222 3.41 2.97 -9.01
N GLY A 223 3.08 3.62 -10.13
CA GLY A 223 1.73 3.70 -10.69
C GLY A 223 0.87 4.81 -10.07
N GLY A 224 1.48 5.69 -9.28
CA GLY A 224 0.81 6.65 -8.41
C GLY A 224 0.54 6.06 -7.02
N GLN A 225 0.98 6.75 -5.97
CA GLN A 225 0.77 6.28 -4.61
C GLN A 225 -0.62 6.65 -4.11
N LEU A 226 -1.16 5.77 -3.27
CA LEU A 226 -2.46 5.95 -2.60
C LEU A 226 -2.30 5.97 -1.08
N MET A 227 -3.22 6.66 -0.42
CA MET A 227 -3.48 6.54 1.01
C MET A 227 -4.96 6.25 1.24
N PHE A 228 -5.26 5.59 2.36
CA PHE A 228 -6.58 5.01 2.61
C PHE A 228 -7.10 5.46 3.98
N ASN A 229 -8.25 6.12 4.00
CA ASN A 229 -8.92 6.58 5.21
C ASN A 229 -10.16 5.72 5.48
N PHE A 230 -10.03 4.72 6.37
CA PHE A 230 -11.09 3.79 6.73
C PHE A 230 -12.06 4.44 7.72
N VAL A 231 -13.33 4.56 7.35
CA VAL A 231 -14.40 5.18 8.16
C VAL A 231 -15.21 4.09 8.85
N ILE A 232 -14.85 3.79 10.10
CA ILE A 232 -15.36 2.67 10.89
C ILE A 232 -16.32 3.18 11.97
N GLY A 233 -17.60 3.31 11.62
CA GLY A 233 -18.59 3.95 12.49
C GLY A 233 -18.30 5.45 12.59
N GLU A 234 -18.14 5.96 13.81
CA GLU A 234 -17.83 7.38 14.06
C GLU A 234 -16.33 7.69 14.02
N LYS A 235 -15.47 6.68 13.82
CA LYS A 235 -14.01 6.84 13.83
C LYS A 235 -13.41 6.67 12.45
N ALA A 236 -12.25 7.29 12.23
CA ALA A 236 -11.47 7.13 11.02
C ALA A 236 -10.03 6.67 11.31
N LEU A 237 -9.53 5.75 10.47
CA LEU A 237 -8.16 5.26 10.49
C LEU A 237 -7.51 5.57 9.14
N LEU A 238 -6.51 6.46 9.15
CA LEU A 238 -5.68 6.72 7.98
C LEU A 238 -4.52 5.73 7.93
N TRP A 239 -4.26 5.16 6.77
CA TRP A 239 -3.02 4.45 6.46
C TRP A 239 -2.35 5.08 5.24
N SER A 240 -1.07 5.42 5.41
CA SER A 240 -0.19 5.88 4.34
C SER A 240 1.13 5.10 4.40
N ALA A 241 1.47 4.44 3.30
CA ALA A 241 2.69 3.66 3.18
C ALA A 241 3.96 4.51 3.07
N HIS A 242 3.85 5.80 2.72
CA HIS A 242 4.98 6.73 2.70
C HIS A 242 4.63 8.07 3.33
N LEU A 243 5.67 8.81 3.71
CA LEU A 243 5.57 10.13 4.30
C LEU A 243 5.45 11.20 3.22
N GLY A 244 4.22 11.54 2.86
CA GLY A 244 3.95 12.60 1.90
C GLY A 244 2.48 12.74 1.55
N GLY A 245 2.13 13.87 0.97
CA GLY A 245 0.79 14.14 0.48
C GLY A 245 0.66 15.54 -0.12
N ASP A 246 -0.49 15.78 -0.74
CA ASP A 246 -0.89 17.13 -1.14
C ASP A 246 -1.54 17.84 0.05
N GLU A 247 -1.06 19.06 0.34
CA GLU A 247 -1.48 19.87 1.47
C GLU A 247 -3.00 20.04 1.53
N GLY A 248 -3.64 20.32 0.39
CA GLY A 248 -5.10 20.45 0.33
C GLY A 248 -5.82 19.18 0.78
N ILE A 249 -5.32 18.01 0.38
CA ILE A 249 -5.92 16.72 0.77
C ILE A 249 -5.66 16.44 2.25
N LEU A 250 -4.42 16.59 2.71
CA LEU A 250 -4.06 16.35 4.11
C LEU A 250 -4.83 17.29 5.07
N ARG A 251 -5.04 18.54 4.64
CA ARG A 251 -5.80 19.55 5.38
C ARG A 251 -7.29 19.27 5.38
N ASP A 252 -7.84 18.91 4.23
CA ASP A 252 -9.29 18.87 4.04
C ASP A 252 -9.84 17.44 4.13
N LEU A 253 -9.01 16.47 4.52
CA LEU A 253 -9.41 15.08 4.76
C LEU A 253 -10.59 15.01 5.73
N GLN A 254 -11.70 14.47 5.26
CA GLN A 254 -12.92 14.26 6.05
C GLN A 254 -13.47 12.85 5.81
N PRO A 255 -13.80 12.09 6.86
CA PRO A 255 -13.61 12.43 8.28
C PRO A 255 -12.12 12.51 8.66
N LYS A 256 -11.81 13.39 9.62
CA LYS A 256 -10.47 13.50 10.18
C LYS A 256 -10.06 12.18 10.85
N PRO A 257 -8.83 11.70 10.63
CA PRO A 257 -8.41 10.43 11.20
C PRO A 257 -8.21 10.55 12.70
N ASP A 258 -8.82 9.65 13.46
CA ASP A 258 -8.55 9.47 14.89
C ASP A 258 -7.23 8.72 15.12
N ILE A 259 -6.89 7.83 14.18
CA ILE A 259 -5.68 7.02 14.20
C ILE A 259 -5.00 7.15 12.84
N ALA A 260 -3.69 7.36 12.84
CA ALA A 260 -2.89 7.34 11.62
C ALA A 260 -1.78 6.28 11.75
N ILE A 261 -1.70 5.40 10.75
CA ILE A 261 -0.59 4.48 10.54
C ILE A 261 0.21 5.04 9.37
N MET A 262 1.38 5.61 9.68
CA MET A 262 2.25 6.24 8.68
C MET A 262 3.60 5.55 8.66
N ALA A 263 4.01 5.10 7.49
CA ALA A 263 5.39 4.69 7.29
C ALA A 263 6.27 5.90 6.95
N ILE A 264 7.38 5.97 7.65
CA ILE A 264 8.33 7.08 7.57
C ILE A 264 9.65 6.51 7.05
N ALA A 265 9.91 6.78 5.79
CA ALA A 265 11.18 6.47 5.14
C ALA A 265 11.67 7.75 4.45
N GLY A 266 12.96 8.03 4.60
CA GLY A 266 13.59 9.19 3.96
C GLY A 266 12.95 10.54 4.31
N ARG A 267 12.96 11.44 3.32
CA ARG A 267 12.49 12.82 3.43
C ARG A 267 11.06 12.92 2.91
N ALA A 268 10.20 13.65 3.63
CA ALA A 268 8.81 13.80 3.22
C ALA A 268 8.64 14.48 1.86
N ASN A 269 7.53 14.21 1.20
CA ASN A 269 7.12 14.86 -0.05
C ASN A 269 5.82 15.65 0.15
N LEU A 270 5.87 16.96 -0.01
CA LEU A 270 4.73 17.86 0.12
C LEU A 270 4.42 18.49 -1.24
N ASN A 271 3.20 18.34 -1.73
CA ASN A 271 2.76 18.93 -3.01
C ASN A 271 3.67 18.54 -4.19
N GLY A 272 4.19 17.30 -4.18
CA GLY A 272 5.08 16.78 -5.22
C GLY A 272 6.52 17.32 -5.17
N ARG A 273 6.94 17.94 -4.05
CA ARG A 273 8.29 18.48 -3.84
C ARG A 273 8.92 17.96 -2.53
N PRO A 274 10.25 17.81 -2.46
CA PRO A 274 10.94 17.48 -1.21
C PRO A 274 10.60 18.52 -0.13
N PHE A 275 10.12 18.06 1.02
CA PHE A 275 9.75 18.94 2.14
C PHE A 275 11.00 19.55 2.79
N ASP A 276 11.04 20.88 2.95
CA ASP A 276 12.13 21.57 3.66
C ASP A 276 11.96 21.44 5.17
N GLY A 277 12.60 20.41 5.73
CA GLY A 277 12.48 20.05 7.14
C GLY A 277 12.92 18.60 7.38
N SER A 278 12.56 18.09 8.54
CA SER A 278 12.75 16.71 8.95
C SER A 278 11.48 15.89 8.77
N ALA A 279 11.64 14.56 8.74
CA ALA A 279 10.50 13.64 8.69
C ALA A 279 9.62 13.77 9.95
N ALA A 280 10.22 14.00 11.12
CA ALA A 280 9.51 14.21 12.37
C ALA A 280 8.67 15.50 12.35
N GLU A 281 9.22 16.60 11.82
CA GLU A 281 8.48 17.86 11.65
C GLU A 281 7.30 17.68 10.71
N PHE A 282 7.47 16.97 9.60
CA PHE A 282 6.37 16.68 8.67
C PHE A 282 5.29 15.81 9.31
N ALA A 283 5.68 14.74 10.02
CA ALA A 283 4.74 13.85 10.69
C ALA A 283 3.94 14.55 11.80
N ALA A 284 4.55 15.55 12.45
CA ALA A 284 3.91 16.39 13.46
C ALA A 284 3.19 17.62 12.88
N LEU A 285 3.23 17.80 11.55
CA LEU A 285 2.72 18.98 10.88
C LEU A 285 1.20 19.03 11.08
N LYS A 286 0.75 20.02 11.85
CA LYS A 286 -0.66 20.35 11.92
C LYS A 286 -1.01 21.00 10.60
N VAL A 287 -1.65 20.24 9.72
CA VAL A 287 -2.24 20.83 8.53
C VAL A 287 -3.44 21.64 9.02
N GLY A 288 -3.24 22.96 9.07
CA GLY A 288 -4.05 23.92 9.84
C GLY A 288 -5.48 24.09 9.35
#